data_AF-A0AAV3S2K8-F1
#
_entry.id   AF-A0AAV3S2K8-F1
#
_cell.length_a   1.000
_cell.length_b   1.000
_cell.length_c   1.000
_cell.angle_alpha   90.00
_cell.angle_beta   90.00
_cell.angle_gamma   90.00
#
_symmetry.space_group_name_H-M   'P 1'
#
loop_
_entity.id
_entity.type
_entity.pdbx_description
1 polymer ?
#
loop_
_entity_poly.entity_id
_entity_poly.type
_entity_poly.pdbx_seq_one_letter_code
_entity_poly.pdbx_strand_id
1 'polypeptide(L)'
;MAIRTEVEALLKDQPIRELQFPEWIANVVLVKKPNNKWRMCTDFTSLNNACPKDFYLLPCLGRLVDGSTGRDVFDFIDTSRGYHQIRMLPEDEEKMAFFIEYGLFC
;
A
#
# COMPACT_ATOMS: atom_id res chain seq x y z
N MET A 1 19.64 6.26 -4.57
CA MET A 1 19.98 5.07 -3.75
C MET A 1 18.75 4.51 -3.03
N ALA A 2 18.05 5.26 -2.17
CA ALA A 2 16.90 4.72 -1.41
C ALA A 2 15.73 4.22 -2.28
N ILE A 3 15.25 4.99 -3.26
CA ILE A 3 14.15 4.56 -4.15
C ILE A 3 14.50 3.26 -4.89
N ARG A 4 15.71 3.21 -5.47
CA ARG A 4 16.18 2.04 -6.21
C ARG A 4 16.20 0.78 -5.34
N THR A 5 16.71 0.88 -4.10
CA THR A 5 16.74 -0.26 -3.18
C THR A 5 15.34 -0.74 -2.80
N GLU A 6 14.38 0.17 -2.58
CA GLU A 6 12.99 -0.20 -2.30
C GLU A 6 12.34 -0.89 -3.52
N VAL A 7 12.54 -0.35 -4.73
CA VAL A 7 12.00 -0.91 -5.97
C VAL A 7 12.60 -2.28 -6.27
N GLU A 8 13.90 -2.47 -6.09
CA GLU A 8 14.56 -3.77 -6.24
C GLU A 8 14.02 -4.81 -5.23
N ALA A 9 13.74 -4.39 -3.99
CA ALA A 9 13.10 -5.25 -2.99
C ALA A 9 11.67 -5.62 -3.38
N LEU A 10 10.89 -4.67 -3.89
CA LEU A 10 9.53 -4.89 -4.39
C LEU A 10 9.51 -5.74 -5.66
N LEU A 11 10.49 -5.67 -6.54
CA LEU A 11 10.57 -6.57 -7.69
C LEU A 11 10.91 -8.01 -7.25
N LYS A 12 11.78 -8.16 -6.25
CA LYS A 12 12.20 -9.46 -5.73
C LYS A 12 11.07 -10.22 -5.06
N ASP A 13 10.26 -9.54 -4.25
CA ASP A 13 9.10 -10.15 -3.57
C ASP A 13 7.91 -10.35 -4.55
N GLN A 14 8.02 -9.86 -5.80
CA GLN A 14 6.98 -9.79 -6.83
C GLN A 14 5.65 -9.07 -6.49
N PRO A 15 5.56 -8.07 -5.59
CA PRO A 15 4.37 -7.21 -5.51
C PRO A 15 4.23 -6.21 -6.67
N ILE A 16 5.27 -5.95 -7.46
CA ILE A 16 5.24 -5.02 -8.60
C ILE A 16 5.90 -5.64 -9.84
N ARG A 17 5.61 -5.10 -11.02
CA ARG A 17 6.22 -5.46 -12.31
C ARG A 17 6.53 -4.22 -13.15
N GLU A 18 7.40 -4.39 -14.13
CA GLU A 18 7.64 -3.36 -15.14
C GLU A 18 6.40 -3.16 -16.02
N LEU A 19 6.17 -1.92 -16.42
CA LEU A 19 5.05 -1.52 -17.27
C LEU A 19 5.53 -0.62 -18.41
N GLN A 20 4.86 -0.71 -19.56
CA GLN A 20 5.09 0.17 -20.70
C GLN A 20 3.79 0.89 -21.06
N PHE A 21 3.90 2.19 -21.36
CA PHE A 21 2.79 3.03 -21.84
C PHE A 21 1.52 3.03 -20.94
N PRO A 22 1.63 3.36 -19.64
CA PRO A 22 0.47 3.40 -18.77
C PRO A 22 -0.46 4.58 -19.08
N GLU A 23 -1.75 4.37 -18.85
CA GLU A 23 -2.76 5.44 -18.91
C GLU A 23 -2.73 6.34 -17.67
N TRP A 24 -2.40 5.76 -16.50
CA TRP A 24 -2.30 6.45 -15.21
C TRP A 24 -0.85 6.51 -14.75
N ILE A 25 -0.44 7.63 -14.16
CA ILE A 25 0.90 7.75 -13.57
C ILE A 25 0.80 8.52 -12.26
N ALA A 26 1.29 7.91 -11.18
CA ALA A 26 1.45 8.53 -9.88
C ALA A 26 2.91 8.93 -9.61
N ASN A 27 3.09 10.02 -8.89
CA ASN A 27 4.40 10.49 -8.47
C ASN A 27 4.90 9.72 -7.25
N VAL A 28 6.23 9.56 -7.15
CA VAL A 28 6.86 8.96 -5.98
C VAL A 28 7.48 10.06 -5.11
N VAL A 29 7.15 10.03 -3.82
CA VAL A 29 7.71 10.91 -2.80
C VAL A 29 8.49 10.11 -1.77
N LEU A 30 9.63 10.66 -1.35
CA LEU A 30 10.47 10.10 -0.30
C LEU A 30 10.19 10.78 1.03
N VAL A 31 9.86 9.99 2.04
CA VAL A 31 9.60 10.48 3.39
C VAL A 31 10.64 9.89 4.34
N LYS A 32 11.27 10.76 5.15
CA LYS A 32 12.19 10.33 6.21
C LYS A 32 11.40 10.01 7.47
N LYS A 33 11.51 8.77 7.96
CA LYS A 33 10.89 8.34 9.21
C LYS A 33 11.70 8.82 10.43
N PRO A 34 11.09 8.90 11.63
CA PRO A 34 11.80 9.21 12.87
C PRO A 34 12.97 8.27 13.18
N ASN A 35 12.92 7.03 12.71
CA ASN A 35 14.00 6.05 12.83
C ASN A 35 15.14 6.24 11.80
N ASN A 36 15.22 7.41 11.15
CA ASN A 36 16.18 7.77 10.09
C ASN A 36 16.12 6.93 8.81
N LYS A 37 15.18 5.98 8.69
CA LYS A 37 14.98 5.23 7.43
C LYS A 37 14.16 6.05 6.44
N TRP A 38 14.49 5.89 5.16
CA TRP A 38 13.66 6.41 4.07
C TRP A 38 12.48 5.48 3.83
N ARG A 39 11.33 6.04 3.46
CA ARG A 39 10.17 5.31 2.96
C ARG A 39 9.79 5.91 1.61
N MET A 40 9.64 5.05 0.61
CA MET A 40 9.00 5.38 -0.64
C MET A 40 7.49 5.41 -0.45
N CYS A 41 6.85 6.49 -0.90
CA CYS A 41 5.40 6.66 -0.88
C CYS A 41 4.95 7.07 -2.28
N THR A 42 3.99 6.35 -2.85
CA THR A 42 3.38 6.73 -4.13
C THR A 42 2.18 7.64 -3.84
N ASP A 43 2.15 8.80 -4.48
CA ASP A 43 1.08 9.78 -4.35
C ASP A 43 -0.10 9.43 -5.25
N PHE A 44 -1.03 8.63 -4.69
CA PHE A 44 -2.28 8.25 -5.35
C PHE A 44 -3.40 9.26 -5.14
N THR A 45 -3.14 10.53 -4.80
CA THR A 45 -4.20 11.51 -4.51
C THR A 45 -5.17 11.69 -5.68
N SER A 46 -4.68 11.78 -6.91
CA SER A 46 -5.53 11.89 -8.11
C SER A 46 -6.36 10.64 -8.35
N LEU A 47 -5.73 9.46 -8.25
CA LEU A 47 -6.38 8.15 -8.39
C LEU A 47 -7.48 7.97 -7.34
N ASN A 48 -7.18 8.23 -6.08
CA ASN A 48 -8.11 8.11 -4.96
C ASN A 48 -9.33 9.03 -5.10
N ASN A 49 -9.18 10.20 -5.72
CA ASN A 49 -10.29 11.10 -6.00
C ASN A 49 -11.17 10.63 -7.17
N ALA A 50 -10.60 9.89 -8.13
CA ALA A 50 -11.34 9.31 -9.24
C ALA A 50 -12.08 8.02 -8.86
N CYS A 51 -11.58 7.28 -7.86
CA CYS A 51 -12.20 6.06 -7.39
C CYS A 51 -13.51 6.33 -6.62
N PRO A 52 -14.57 5.54 -6.86
CA PRO A 52 -15.75 5.57 -6.01
C PRO A 52 -15.38 5.16 -4.59
N LYS A 53 -15.98 5.83 -3.60
CA LYS A 53 -15.75 5.49 -2.19
C LYS A 53 -16.53 4.25 -1.81
N ASP A 54 -15.82 3.23 -1.33
CA ASP A 54 -16.45 2.08 -0.67
C ASP A 54 -16.82 2.45 0.77
N PHE A 55 -18.04 2.09 1.18
CA PHE A 55 -18.56 2.34 2.52
C PHE A 55 -18.51 1.08 3.37
N TYR A 56 -17.33 0.44 3.44
CA TYR A 56 -17.12 -0.68 4.35
C TYR A 56 -17.34 -0.21 5.80
N LEU A 57 -18.36 -0.76 6.44
CA LEU A 57 -18.70 -0.41 7.81
C LEU A 57 -17.68 -1.03 8.77
N LEU A 58 -16.77 -0.20 9.28
CA LEU A 58 -15.89 -0.61 10.36
C LEU A 58 -16.74 -0.88 11.62
N PRO A 59 -16.49 -2.00 12.33
CA PRO A 59 -17.23 -2.30 13.56
C PRO A 59 -17.01 -1.19 14.58
N CYS A 60 -18.09 -0.81 15.27
CA CYS A 60 -18.02 0.15 16.36
C CYS A 60 -17.07 -0.36 17.45
N LEU A 61 -16.17 0.51 17.94
CA LEU A 61 -15.19 0.16 18.95
C LEU A 61 -15.82 -0.45 20.21
N GLY A 62 -16.96 0.10 20.67
CA GLY A 62 -17.69 -0.43 21.83
C GLY A 62 -18.09 -1.89 21.62
N ARG A 63 -18.57 -2.25 20.42
CA ARG A 63 -18.94 -3.63 20.09
C ARG A 63 -17.73 -4.57 20.08
N LEU A 64 -16.56 -4.09 19.67
CA LEU A 64 -15.31 -4.86 19.74
C LEU A 64 -14.89 -5.10 21.19
N VAL A 65 -14.98 -4.08 22.04
CA VAL A 65 -14.65 -4.16 23.47
C VAL A 65 -15.63 -5.08 24.22
N ASP A 66 -16.93 -4.94 23.99
CA ASP A 66 -17.94 -5.80 24.61
C ASP A 66 -17.72 -7.26 24.22
N GLY A 67 -17.42 -7.55 22.95
CA GLY A 67 -17.10 -8.90 22.47
C GLY A 67 -15.80 -9.49 23.05
N SER A 68 -14.96 -8.66 23.66
CA SER A 68 -13.73 -9.05 24.33
C SER A 68 -13.88 -9.22 25.85
N THR A 69 -15.00 -8.78 26.42
CA THR A 69 -15.23 -8.84 27.87
C THR A 69 -15.32 -10.28 28.35
N GLY A 70 -14.66 -10.60 29.48
CA GLY A 70 -14.64 -11.94 30.06
C GLY A 70 -13.64 -12.90 29.44
N ARG A 71 -12.69 -12.41 28.62
CA ARG A 71 -11.54 -13.18 28.14
C ARG A 71 -10.32 -12.91 29.00
N ASP A 72 -9.63 -13.98 29.39
CA ASP A 72 -8.43 -13.89 30.25
C ASP A 72 -7.13 -13.71 29.45
N VAL A 73 -7.15 -14.02 28.14
CA VAL A 73 -5.98 -14.01 27.26
C VAL A 73 -6.31 -13.30 25.95
N PHE A 74 -5.36 -12.48 25.50
CA PHE A 74 -5.40 -11.75 24.24
C PHE A 74 -4.11 -11.99 23.45
N ASP A 75 -4.27 -12.38 22.20
CA ASP A 75 -3.17 -12.46 21.25
C ASP A 75 -3.25 -11.29 20.26
N PHE A 76 -2.11 -10.64 20.04
CA PHE A 76 -1.99 -9.54 19.09
C PHE A 76 -1.23 -10.03 17.85
N ILE A 77 -1.91 -10.02 16.71
CA ILE A 77 -1.32 -10.40 15.43
C ILE A 77 -0.87 -9.14 14.71
N ASP A 78 0.41 -9.06 14.35
CA ASP A 78 0.94 -7.98 13.52
C ASP A 78 0.70 -8.25 12.03
N THR A 79 -0.15 -7.43 11.41
CA THR A 79 -0.38 -7.41 9.97
C THR A 79 0.17 -6.14 9.32
N SER A 80 1.34 -5.65 9.78
CA SER A 80 1.99 -4.44 9.27
C SER A 80 2.30 -4.44 7.76
N ARG A 81 2.41 -5.63 7.14
CA ARG A 81 2.52 -5.81 5.67
C ARG A 81 1.21 -6.25 5.00
N GLY A 82 0.08 -6.18 5.70
CA GLY A 82 -1.21 -6.73 5.24
C GLY A 82 -1.64 -6.22 3.87
N TYR A 83 -1.41 -4.94 3.56
CA TYR A 83 -1.74 -4.37 2.25
C TYR A 83 -1.02 -5.06 1.08
N HIS A 84 0.21 -5.53 1.26
CA HIS A 84 0.97 -6.18 0.19
C HIS A 84 0.58 -7.66 -0.02
N GLN A 85 -0.28 -8.21 0.85
CA GLN A 85 -0.75 -9.59 0.75
C GLN A 85 -2.04 -9.72 -0.06
N ILE A 86 -2.78 -8.62 -0.20
CA ILE A 86 -4.02 -8.56 -0.98
C ILE A 86 -3.64 -8.24 -2.43
N ARG A 87 -4.00 -9.13 -3.35
CA ARG A 87 -3.74 -8.90 -4.78
C ARG A 87 -4.73 -7.89 -5.35
N MET A 88 -4.22 -7.03 -6.20
CA MET A 88 -5.06 -6.17 -7.03
C MET A 88 -5.81 -6.99 -8.07
N LEU A 89 -6.95 -6.48 -8.50
CA LEU A 89 -7.64 -7.02 -9.67
C LEU A 89 -6.78 -6.72 -10.91
N PRO A 90 -6.61 -7.67 -11.85
CA PRO A 90 -5.75 -7.47 -13.02
C PRO A 90 -6.11 -6.22 -13.85
N GLU A 91 -7.39 -5.85 -13.87
CA GLU A 91 -7.91 -4.68 -14.58
C GLU A 91 -7.57 -3.34 -13.91
N ASP A 92 -7.14 -3.37 -12.65
CA ASP A 92 -6.82 -2.19 -11.83
C ASP A 92 -5.31 -2.04 -11.56
N GLU A 93 -4.51 -3.08 -11.82
CA GLU A 93 -3.05 -3.05 -11.58
C GLU A 93 -2.38 -1.85 -12.28
N GLU A 94 -2.66 -1.64 -13.56
CA GLU A 94 -2.03 -0.57 -14.34
C GLU A 94 -2.45 0.84 -13.88
N LYS A 95 -3.59 0.96 -13.19
CA LYS A 95 -4.04 2.24 -12.61
C LYS A 95 -3.17 2.68 -11.44
N MET A 96 -2.47 1.74 -10.81
CA MET A 96 -1.53 1.99 -9.72
C MET A 96 -0.10 2.29 -10.22
N ALA A 97 0.08 2.50 -11.52
CA ALA A 97 1.40 2.73 -12.08
C ALA A 97 2.06 4.01 -11.52
N PHE A 98 3.37 3.90 -11.30
CA PHE A 98 4.19 4.99 -10.81
C PHE A 98 5.49 5.11 -11.58
N PHE A 99 6.00 6.34 -11.64
CA PHE A 99 7.23 6.66 -12.35
C PHE A 99 8.38 6.94 -11.39
N ILE A 100 9.54 6.40 -11.73
CA ILE A 100 10.84 6.77 -11.16
C ILE A 100 11.84 7.03 -12.30
N GLU A 101 12.97 7.68 -11.99
CA GLU A 101 14.03 8.00 -12.96
C GLU A 101 14.49 6.80 -13.82
N TYR A 102 14.33 5.58 -13.32
CA TYR A 102 14.79 4.34 -13.96
C TYR A 102 13.69 3.49 -14.62
N GLY A 103 12.42 3.90 -14.58
CA GLY A 103 11.36 3.11 -15.20
C GLY A 103 9.94 3.39 -14.69
N LEU A 104 9.02 2.65 -15.28
CA LEU A 104 7.60 2.62 -14.94
C LEU A 104 7.26 1.25 -14.38
N PHE A 105 6.54 1.26 -13.26
CA PHE A 105 6.18 0.04 -12.53
C PHE A 105 4.72 0.13 -12.07
N CYS A 106 4.08 -1.03 -11.94
CA CYS A 106 2.77 -1.19 -11.31
C CYS A 106 2.78 -2.40 -10.37
#